data_AF-A0A143HI80-F1
#
_entry.id   AF-A0A143HI80-F1
#
_cell.length_a   1.000
_cell.length_b   1.000
_cell.length_c   1.000
_cell.angle_alpha   90.00
_cell.angle_beta   90.00
_cell.angle_gamma   90.00
#
_symmetry.space_group_name_H-M   'P 1'
#
loop_
_entity.id
_entity.type
_entity.pdbx_description
1 polymer ?
#
loop_
_entity_poly.entity_id
_entity_poly.type
_entity_poly.pdbx_seq_one_letter_code
_entity_poly.pdbx_strand_id
1 'polypeptide(L)'
;MDAFSRERYLKIALVVIGILFIFAIYPMMMWIWPSGWGWTPRQPEYEQMIAGIYATLGVFLIRAAKDPGANASLIWFTIWSSLIHGGIMLMQALADKSERANLLGDVPALFLIAGLLWYLMPKRRG
;
A
#
# COMPACT_ATOMS: atom_id res chain seq x y z
N MET A 1 -19.91 -13.17 4.46
CA MET A 1 -19.52 -13.21 3.04
C MET A 1 -19.10 -14.63 2.70
N ASP A 2 -19.69 -15.22 1.68
CA ASP A 2 -19.29 -16.55 1.18
C ASP A 2 -17.90 -16.49 0.50
N ALA A 3 -17.30 -17.67 0.30
CA ALA A 3 -15.93 -17.76 -0.20
C ALA A 3 -15.77 -17.23 -1.64
N PHE A 4 -16.77 -17.44 -2.50
CA PHE A 4 -16.73 -17.02 -3.90
C PHE A 4 -16.80 -15.49 -4.02
N SER A 5 -17.72 -14.85 -3.29
CA SER A 5 -17.81 -13.40 -3.21
C SER A 5 -16.53 -12.79 -2.65
N ARG A 6 -15.93 -13.40 -1.61
CA ARG A 6 -14.67 -12.92 -1.02
C ARG A 6 -13.52 -12.96 -2.02
N GLU A 7 -13.37 -14.06 -2.74
CA GLU A 7 -12.32 -14.18 -3.76
C GLU A 7 -12.51 -13.15 -4.88
N ARG A 8 -13.74 -12.95 -5.35
CA ARG A 8 -14.05 -11.92 -6.34
C ARG A 8 -13.64 -10.52 -5.87
N TYR A 9 -13.98 -10.15 -4.63
CA TYR A 9 -13.58 -8.86 -4.08
C TYR A 9 -12.07 -8.75 -3.87
N LEU A 10 -11.38 -9.82 -3.47
CA LEU A 10 -9.92 -9.83 -3.38
C LEU A 10 -9.29 -9.53 -4.73
N LYS A 11 -9.74 -10.18 -5.81
CA LYS A 11 -9.24 -9.92 -7.17
C LYS A 11 -9.45 -8.46 -7.58
N ILE A 12 -10.63 -7.91 -7.33
CA ILE A 12 -10.92 -6.49 -7.61
C ILE A 12 -10.01 -5.57 -6.79
N ALA A 13 -9.87 -5.83 -5.48
CA ALA A 13 -9.02 -5.04 -4.59
C ALA A 13 -7.56 -5.04 -5.05
N LEU A 14 -7.00 -6.20 -5.43
CA LEU A 14 -5.64 -6.32 -5.94
C LEU A 14 -5.41 -5.49 -7.21
N VAL A 15 -6.38 -5.48 -8.14
CA VAL A 15 -6.29 -4.65 -9.36
C VAL A 15 -6.34 -3.17 -9.01
N VAL A 16 -7.31 -2.75 -8.20
CA VAL A 16 -7.48 -1.34 -7.81
C VAL A 16 -6.25 -0.83 -7.06
N ILE A 17 -5.79 -1.56 -6.05
CA ILE A 17 -4.58 -1.21 -5.27
C ILE A 17 -3.35 -1.18 -6.17
N GLY A 18 -3.21 -2.16 -7.09
CA GLY A 18 -2.10 -2.18 -8.02
C GLY A 18 -2.07 -0.97 -8.96
N ILE A 19 -3.24 -0.54 -9.46
CA ILE A 19 -3.37 0.70 -10.25
C ILE A 19 -2.99 1.93 -9.41
N LEU A 20 -3.46 2.01 -8.16
CA LEU A 20 -3.11 3.10 -7.24
C LEU A 20 -1.59 3.15 -6.97
N PHE A 21 -0.95 1.99 -6.76
CA PHE A 21 0.49 1.92 -6.57
C PHE A 21 1.30 2.39 -7.77
N ILE A 22 0.82 2.12 -8.99
CA ILE A 22 1.49 2.55 -10.22
C ILE A 22 1.30 4.04 -10.47
N PHE A 23 0.07 4.55 -10.32
CA PHE A 23 -0.29 5.88 -10.83
C PHE A 23 -0.53 6.94 -9.76
N ALA A 24 -0.83 6.57 -8.52
CA ALA A 24 -1.17 7.55 -7.48
C ALA A 24 0.04 7.95 -6.63
N ILE A 25 0.91 7.00 -6.25
CA ILE A 25 2.01 7.25 -5.31
C ILE A 25 2.92 8.39 -5.79
N TYR A 26 3.45 8.30 -7.02
CA TYR A 26 4.40 9.29 -7.52
C TYR A 26 3.78 10.71 -7.65
N PRO A 27 2.60 10.91 -8.27
CA PRO A 27 1.96 12.22 -8.30
C PRO A 27 1.62 12.78 -6.92
N MET A 28 1.22 11.94 -5.97
CA MET A 28 0.93 12.39 -4.60
C MET A 28 2.18 12.92 -3.92
N MET A 29 3.30 12.20 -4.02
CA MET A 29 4.60 12.61 -3.46
C MET A 29 5.18 13.87 -4.12
N MET A 30 4.94 14.07 -5.41
CA MET A 30 5.65 15.09 -6.19
C MET A 30 4.85 16.36 -6.45
N TRP A 31 3.53 16.25 -6.64
CA TRP A 31 2.73 17.34 -7.21
C TRP A 31 1.47 17.65 -6.41
N ILE A 32 0.71 16.64 -6.00
CA ILE A 32 -0.65 16.84 -5.48
C ILE A 32 -0.62 17.19 -4.00
N TRP A 33 0.07 16.39 -3.18
CA TRP A 33 0.18 16.65 -1.75
C TRP A 33 1.52 16.14 -1.18
N PRO A 34 2.66 16.76 -1.57
CA PRO A 34 3.99 16.31 -1.17
C PRO A 34 4.17 16.25 0.35
N SER A 35 3.61 17.19 1.09
CA SER A 35 3.77 17.25 2.56
C SER A 35 3.05 16.14 3.31
N GLY A 36 2.09 15.43 2.69
CA GLY A 36 1.39 14.31 3.32
C GLY A 36 1.82 12.93 2.83
N TRP A 37 2.77 12.89 1.88
CA TRP A 37 3.19 11.66 1.18
C TRP A 37 4.70 11.54 1.02
N GLY A 38 5.45 12.58 1.35
CA GLY A 38 6.90 12.63 1.26
C GLY A 38 7.52 13.14 2.56
N TRP A 39 8.84 13.00 2.65
CA TRP A 39 9.60 13.37 3.85
C TRP A 39 10.03 14.84 3.82
N THR A 40 10.24 15.40 5.01
CA THR A 40 10.79 16.73 5.22
C THR A 40 12.06 16.65 6.10
N PRO A 41 13.24 17.05 5.61
CA PRO A 41 13.52 17.60 4.28
C PRO A 41 13.46 16.53 3.18
N ARG A 42 13.02 16.96 1.99
CA ARG A 42 12.77 16.12 0.81
C ARG A 42 14.00 15.31 0.40
N GLN A 43 13.79 14.04 0.04
CA GLN A 43 14.84 13.08 -0.33
C GLN A 43 14.57 12.48 -1.73
N PRO A 44 14.78 13.25 -2.81
CA PRO A 44 14.25 12.92 -4.13
C PRO A 44 14.76 11.59 -4.70
N GLU A 45 16.00 11.20 -4.43
CA GLU A 45 16.59 9.94 -4.89
C GLU A 45 15.90 8.74 -4.24
N TYR A 46 15.65 8.80 -2.93
CA TYR A 46 14.93 7.77 -2.18
C TYR A 46 13.44 7.74 -2.54
N GLU A 47 12.82 8.90 -2.72
CA GLU A 47 11.42 9.04 -3.15
C GLU A 47 11.19 8.43 -4.55
N GLN A 48 12.13 8.60 -5.48
CA GLN A 48 12.07 7.96 -6.79
C GLN A 48 12.25 6.44 -6.70
N MET A 49 13.20 5.97 -5.90
CA MET A 49 13.44 4.55 -5.69
C MET A 49 12.20 3.86 -5.09
N ILE A 50 11.60 4.45 -4.05
CA ILE A 50 10.42 3.87 -3.40
C ILE A 50 9.20 3.89 -4.31
N ALA A 51 9.00 4.96 -5.10
CA ALA A 51 7.95 5.01 -6.11
C ALA A 51 8.11 3.88 -7.15
N GLY A 52 9.34 3.60 -7.59
CA GLY A 52 9.64 2.47 -8.49
C GLY A 52 9.32 1.10 -7.88
N ILE A 53 9.62 0.91 -6.59
CA ILE A 53 9.28 -0.31 -5.85
C ILE A 53 7.75 -0.48 -5.78
N TYR A 54 7.01 0.57 -5.42
CA TYR A 54 5.54 0.52 -5.37
C TYR A 54 4.93 0.27 -6.75
N ALA A 55 5.41 0.94 -7.80
CA ALA A 55 4.93 0.70 -9.16
C ALA A 55 5.14 -0.76 -9.60
N THR A 56 6.32 -1.32 -9.30
CA THR A 56 6.60 -2.74 -9.55
C THR A 56 5.66 -3.63 -8.75
N LEU A 57 5.52 -3.39 -7.45
CA LEU A 57 4.59 -4.11 -6.59
C LEU A 57 3.16 -4.06 -7.15
N GLY A 58 2.72 -2.90 -7.65
CA GLY A 58 1.42 -2.71 -8.26
C GLY A 58 1.19 -3.60 -9.49
N VAL A 59 2.19 -3.73 -10.37
CA VAL A 59 2.14 -4.67 -11.51
C VAL A 59 1.97 -6.11 -11.03
N PHE A 60 2.74 -6.50 -10.01
CA PHE A 60 2.66 -7.85 -9.45
C PHE A 60 1.32 -8.12 -8.74
N LEU A 61 0.72 -7.12 -8.08
CA LEU A 61 -0.63 -7.24 -7.49
C LEU A 61 -1.71 -7.43 -8.57
N ILE A 62 -1.64 -6.67 -9.66
CA ILE A 62 -2.56 -6.85 -10.80
C ILE A 62 -2.41 -8.27 -11.38
N ARG A 63 -1.18 -8.79 -11.49
CA ARG A 63 -0.93 -10.16 -11.95
C ARG A 63 -1.46 -11.20 -10.95
N ALA A 64 -1.27 -10.96 -9.65
CA ALA A 64 -1.75 -11.83 -8.58
C ALA A 64 -3.28 -11.94 -8.53
N ALA A 65 -4.02 -10.94 -9.04
CA ALA A 65 -5.47 -11.02 -9.16
C ALA A 65 -5.97 -12.18 -10.04
N LYS A 66 -5.13 -12.73 -10.93
CA LYS A 66 -5.51 -13.90 -11.75
C LYS A 66 -5.64 -15.17 -10.90
N ASP A 67 -4.70 -15.36 -9.99
CA ASP A 67 -4.67 -16.47 -9.04
C ASP A 67 -4.13 -15.98 -7.67
N PRO A 68 -5.01 -15.42 -6.81
CA PRO A 68 -4.60 -14.90 -5.51
C PRO A 68 -4.06 -15.98 -4.58
N GLY A 69 -4.49 -17.23 -4.75
CA GLY A 69 -4.06 -18.36 -3.94
C GLY A 69 -2.60 -18.71 -4.19
N ALA A 70 -2.21 -18.83 -5.46
CA ALA A 70 -0.81 -19.08 -5.84
C ALA A 70 0.12 -17.92 -5.48
N ASN A 71 -0.41 -16.70 -5.35
CA ASN A 71 0.35 -15.49 -5.04
C ASN A 71 0.17 -15.00 -3.60
N ALA A 72 -0.28 -15.87 -2.68
CA ALA A 72 -0.59 -15.49 -1.31
C ALA A 72 0.59 -14.84 -0.56
N SER A 73 1.82 -15.29 -0.81
CA SER A 73 3.03 -14.72 -0.19
C SER A 73 3.23 -13.25 -0.56
N LEU A 74 2.99 -12.88 -1.82
CA LEU A 74 3.07 -11.50 -2.30
C LEU A 74 1.98 -10.62 -1.66
N ILE A 75 0.77 -11.15 -1.53
CA ILE A 75 -0.34 -10.41 -0.91
C ILE A 75 -0.05 -10.20 0.59
N TRP A 76 0.41 -11.23 1.29
CA TRP A 76 0.84 -11.11 2.68
C TRP A 76 2.03 -10.19 2.86
N PHE A 77 2.99 -10.21 1.93
CA PHE A 77 4.08 -9.25 1.92
C PHE A 77 3.54 -7.82 1.79
N THR A 78 2.59 -7.58 0.89
CA THR A 78 1.97 -6.25 0.71
C THR A 78 1.26 -5.77 1.97
N ILE A 79 0.55 -6.67 2.65
CA ILE A 79 -0.11 -6.38 3.93
C ILE A 79 0.93 -5.96 4.98
N TRP A 80 1.93 -6.82 5.23
CA TRP A 80 2.91 -6.58 6.28
C TRP A 80 3.83 -5.40 5.96
N SER A 81 4.27 -5.25 4.71
CA SER A 81 5.09 -4.12 4.29
C SER A 81 4.33 -2.80 4.46
N SER A 82 3.04 -2.75 4.13
CA SER A 82 2.19 -1.57 4.35
C SER A 82 2.02 -1.25 5.84
N LEU A 83 1.82 -2.26 6.69
CA LEU A 83 1.73 -2.07 8.15
C LEU A 83 3.03 -1.54 8.74
N ILE A 84 4.18 -2.11 8.36
CA ILE A 84 5.49 -1.68 8.86
C ILE A 84 5.83 -0.29 8.34
N HIS A 85 5.62 -0.03 7.04
CA HIS A 85 5.85 1.28 6.45
C HIS A 85 4.98 2.33 7.13
N GLY A 86 3.65 2.13 7.17
CA GLY A 86 2.71 3.05 7.80
C GLY A 86 2.99 3.25 9.29
N GLY A 87 3.44 2.20 10.00
CA GLY A 87 3.86 2.28 11.39
C GLY A 87 5.11 3.13 11.60
N ILE A 88 6.12 3.01 10.73
CA ILE A 88 7.32 3.85 10.77
C ILE A 88 6.96 5.31 10.50
N MET A 89 6.16 5.57 9.45
CA MET A 89 5.70 6.92 9.11
C MET A 89 4.85 7.54 10.22
N LEU A 90 3.97 6.75 10.86
CA LEU A 90 3.20 7.17 12.02
C LEU A 90 4.11 7.57 13.19
N MET A 91 5.10 6.74 13.53
CA MET A 91 6.06 7.06 14.60
C MET A 91 6.83 8.34 14.30
N GLN A 92 7.29 8.53 13.05
CA GLN A 92 7.97 9.75 12.61
C GLN A 92 7.05 10.97 12.72
N ALA A 93 5.80 10.88 12.25
CA ALA A 93 4.83 11.96 12.29
C ALA A 93 4.35 12.36 13.71
N LEU A 94 4.43 11.43 14.67
CA LEU A 94 4.19 11.72 16.08
C LEU A 94 5.41 12.37 16.75
N ALA A 95 6.62 11.97 16.37
CA ALA A 95 7.87 12.47 16.94
C ALA A 95 8.29 13.83 16.37
N ASP A 96 8.10 14.06 15.07
CA ASP A 96 8.46 15.31 14.38
C ASP A 96 7.20 16.05 13.90
N LYS A 97 7.13 17.34 14.23
CA LYS A 97 6.03 18.22 13.81
C LYS A 97 6.04 18.46 12.29
N SER A 98 7.19 18.38 11.64
CA SER A 98 7.34 18.57 10.19
C SER A 98 6.62 17.48 9.38
N GLU A 99 6.52 16.28 9.94
CA GLU A 99 5.94 15.08 9.31
C GLU A 99 4.44 14.90 9.62
N ARG A 100 3.80 15.81 10.37
CA ARG A 100 2.41 15.64 10.83
C ARG A 100 1.38 15.54 9.72
N ALA A 101 1.66 16.10 8.54
CA ALA A 101 0.75 15.99 7.42
C ALA A 101 0.63 14.54 6.90
N ASN A 102 1.61 13.68 7.15
CA ASN A 102 1.56 12.24 6.85
C ASN A 102 0.47 11.50 7.65
N LEU A 103 0.10 11.99 8.84
CA LEU A 103 -0.99 11.40 9.66
C LEU A 103 -2.34 11.38 8.93
N LEU A 104 -2.54 12.28 7.97
CA LEU A 104 -3.76 12.39 7.16
C LEU A 104 -3.56 11.94 5.71
N GLY A 105 -2.33 11.60 5.33
CA GLY A 105 -1.96 11.25 3.96
C GLY A 105 -1.65 9.76 3.79
N ASP A 106 -0.38 9.43 3.65
CA ASP A 106 0.09 8.07 3.36
C ASP A 106 -0.18 7.05 4.49
N VAL A 107 -0.04 7.46 5.76
CA VAL A 107 -0.27 6.59 6.93
C VAL A 107 -1.64 5.92 6.91
N PRO A 108 -2.78 6.67 6.88
CA PRO A 108 -4.10 6.04 6.85
C PRO A 108 -4.32 5.24 5.56
N ALA A 109 -3.78 5.67 4.42
CA ALA A 109 -3.90 4.93 3.16
C ALA A 109 -3.27 3.53 3.26
N LEU A 110 -2.06 3.43 3.82
CA LEU A 110 -1.36 2.16 3.99
C LEU A 110 -2.06 1.21 4.96
N PHE A 111 -2.58 1.74 6.09
CA PHE A 111 -3.36 0.93 7.03
C PHE A 111 -4.68 0.44 6.43
N LEU A 112 -5.36 1.27 5.64
CA LEU A 112 -6.59 0.88 4.94
C LEU A 112 -6.32 -0.23 3.91
N ILE A 113 -5.25 -0.11 3.12
CA ILE A 113 -4.84 -1.13 2.15
C ILE A 113 -4.53 -2.46 2.88
N ALA A 114 -3.72 -2.40 3.94
CA ALA A 114 -3.37 -3.57 4.72
C ALA A 114 -4.61 -4.24 5.34
N GLY A 115 -5.50 -3.46 5.96
CA GLY A 115 -6.73 -3.95 6.59
C GLY A 115 -7.69 -4.57 5.57
N LEU A 116 -7.87 -3.94 4.42
CA LEU A 116 -8.72 -4.44 3.34
C LEU A 116 -8.20 -5.78 2.80
N LEU A 117 -6.91 -5.85 2.46
CA LEU A 117 -6.30 -7.08 1.95
C LEU A 117 -6.30 -8.19 3.01
N TRP A 118 -6.00 -7.87 4.28
CA TRP A 118 -6.08 -8.83 5.38
C TRP A 118 -7.48 -9.41 5.53
N TYR A 119 -8.51 -8.56 5.49
CA TYR A 119 -9.91 -8.99 5.62
C TYR A 119 -10.34 -9.91 4.46
N LEU A 120 -9.90 -9.60 3.24
CA LEU A 120 -10.25 -10.36 2.04
C LEU A 120 -9.43 -11.64 1.87
N MET A 121 -8.22 -11.71 2.43
CA MET A 121 -7.39 -12.90 2.34
C MET A 121 -8.08 -14.12 2.96
N PRO A 122 -8.10 -15.28 2.28
CA PRO A 122 -8.64 -16.50 2.85
C PRO A 122 -7.81 -16.88 4.08
N LYS A 123 -8.46 -16.99 5.25
CA LYS A 123 -7.85 -17.68 6.40
C LYS A 123 -7.64 -19.13 5.98
N ARG A 124 -6.39 -19.60 5.98
CA ARG A 124 -6.04 -20.99 5.63
C ARG A 124 -7.05 -21.94 6.28
N ARG A 125 -7.77 -22.71 5.47
CA ARG A 125 -8.28 -24.01 5.90
C ARG A 125 -7.05 -24.90 5.89
N GLY A 126 -6.54 -25.20 7.08
CA GLY A 126 -5.61 -26.32 7.26
C GLY A 126 -6.31 -27.62 6.92
#